data_AF-A0A4R9EUK2-F1
#
_entry.id   AF-A0A4R9EUK2-F1
#
_cell.length_a   1.000
_cell.length_b   1.000
_cell.length_c   1.000
_cell.angle_alpha   90.00
_cell.angle_beta   90.00
_cell.angle_gamma   90.00
#
_symmetry.space_group_name_H-M   'P 1'
#
loop_
_entity.id
_entity.type
_entity.pdbx_description
1 polymer ?
#
loop_
_entity_poly.entity_id
_entity_poly.type
_entity_poly.pdbx_seq_one_letter_code
_entity_poly.pdbx_strand_id
1 'polypeptide(L)'
;MCLGEYDISESRVLEALATAERIGDERGCAYAIQYRGALAMVRLQLPQAQRDFDEARRRFRKLGDLDGLVIAAFEQTFGAALDGDREHAWRVSGEGLAVLDSAPGECWTRSYLLLYRQLALWQARNRPADAAAGLIDAADDRAAERERLGEALRLKQAVDDQLGTGIALELLAWSAAESGRCEHAAWLLGAARTIWDRIGCSLCGMEILQAEQWTAAAAARAGLGDTAYEDLHARWASLSGAAVVAYAVEDRDGLPGAEGAAVARESTAPRGRARTAPGGLTHREREVAALVAERLTNREIAERLTVSKRTVDAPVEQILTKLGLTSRRQITGLE
;
A
#
# COMPACT_ATOMS: atom_id res chain seq x y z
N MET A 1 -17.55 -1.83 -0.38
CA MET A 1 -16.32 -0.98 -0.45
C MET A 1 -15.10 -1.76 -0.94
N CYS A 2 -14.63 -2.80 -0.25
CA CYS A 2 -13.41 -3.55 -0.63
C CYS A 2 -13.45 -4.23 -2.01
N LEU A 3 -14.64 -4.56 -2.52
CA LEU A 3 -14.82 -5.19 -3.85
C LEU A 3 -15.06 -4.18 -4.98
N GLY A 4 -14.95 -2.87 -4.73
CA GLY A 4 -15.21 -1.84 -5.75
C GLY A 4 -16.69 -1.59 -6.07
N GLU A 5 -17.62 -2.30 -5.43
CA GLU A 5 -19.07 -2.14 -5.60
C GLU A 5 -19.61 -0.90 -4.85
N TYR A 6 -19.17 0.28 -5.27
CA TYR A 6 -19.45 1.54 -4.56
C TYR A 6 -20.92 1.95 -4.61
N ASP A 7 -21.59 1.76 -5.74
CA ASP A 7 -23.00 2.17 -5.90
C ASP A 7 -23.96 1.31 -5.05
N ILE A 8 -23.67 0.01 -4.97
CA ILE A 8 -24.38 -0.89 -4.06
C ILE A 8 -24.11 -0.48 -2.61
N SER A 9 -22.84 -0.18 -2.28
CA SER A 9 -22.48 0.28 -0.93
C SER A 9 -23.21 1.57 -0.55
N GLU A 10 -23.31 2.54 -1.48
CA GLU A 10 -24.02 3.80 -1.27
C GLU A 10 -25.48 3.60 -0.94
N SER A 11 -26.17 2.82 -1.76
CA SER A 11 -27.59 2.52 -1.56
C SER A 11 -27.83 1.90 -0.18
N ARG A 12 -26.98 0.95 0.24
CA ARG A 12 -27.08 0.29 1.55
C ARG A 12 -26.80 1.23 2.72
N VAL A 13 -25.81 2.11 2.60
CA VAL A 13 -25.49 3.09 3.64
C VAL A 13 -26.63 4.09 3.81
N LEU A 14 -27.22 4.57 2.71
CA LEU A 14 -28.37 5.49 2.76
C LEU A 14 -29.63 4.81 3.31
N GLU A 15 -29.88 3.55 2.93
CA GLU A 15 -30.98 2.74 3.48
C GLU A 15 -30.81 2.51 4.99
N ALA A 16 -29.60 2.19 5.44
CA ALA A 16 -29.27 2.00 6.84
C ALA A 16 -29.48 3.29 7.65
N LEU A 17 -29.02 4.44 7.14
CA LEU A 17 -29.21 5.73 7.78
C LEU A 17 -30.70 6.08 7.90
N ALA A 18 -31.45 5.99 6.81
CA ALA A 18 -32.89 6.27 6.81
C ALA A 18 -33.66 5.34 7.76
N THR A 19 -33.25 4.07 7.84
CA THR A 19 -33.85 3.11 8.77
C THR A 19 -33.56 3.46 10.22
N ALA A 20 -32.30 3.77 10.55
CA ALA A 20 -31.88 4.17 11.90
C ALA A 20 -32.60 5.44 12.36
N GLU A 21 -32.72 6.44 11.49
CA GLU A 21 -33.47 7.68 11.76
C GLU A 21 -34.96 7.39 12.03
N ARG A 22 -35.58 6.54 11.20
CA ARG A 22 -37.01 6.20 11.34
C ARG A 22 -37.33 5.49 12.64
N ILE A 23 -36.41 4.66 13.16
CA ILE A 23 -36.61 3.92 14.42
C ILE A 23 -36.03 4.65 15.64
N GLY A 24 -35.38 5.80 15.46
CA GLY A 24 -34.74 6.56 16.53
C GLY A 24 -33.47 5.91 17.10
N ASP A 25 -32.77 5.08 16.32
CA ASP A 25 -31.50 4.46 16.73
C ASP A 25 -30.33 5.43 16.50
N GLU A 26 -30.01 6.21 17.52
CA GLU A 26 -28.91 7.18 17.48
C GLU A 26 -27.53 6.55 17.24
N ARG A 27 -27.29 5.34 17.74
CA ARG A 27 -26.02 4.62 17.51
C ARG A 27 -25.95 4.13 16.07
N GLY A 28 -27.03 3.54 15.56
CA GLY A 28 -27.15 3.15 14.16
C GLY A 28 -26.92 4.33 13.20
N CYS A 29 -27.47 5.50 13.51
CA CYS A 29 -27.23 6.73 12.76
C CYS A 29 -25.74 7.11 12.74
N ALA A 30 -25.05 7.05 13.88
CA ALA A 30 -23.63 7.40 13.97
C ALA A 30 -22.76 6.48 13.10
N TYR A 31 -22.99 5.16 13.14
CA TYR A 31 -22.30 4.20 12.27
C TYR A 31 -22.64 4.40 10.79
N ALA A 32 -23.91 4.63 10.45
CA ALA A 32 -24.29 4.85 9.06
C ALA A 32 -23.63 6.12 8.47
N ILE A 33 -23.52 7.19 9.27
CA ILE A 33 -22.79 8.42 8.88
C ILE A 33 -21.30 8.12 8.72
N GLN A 34 -20.68 7.37 9.63
CA GLN A 34 -19.28 6.94 9.49
C GLN A 34 -19.05 6.18 8.17
N TYR A 35 -19.90 5.20 7.85
CA TYR A 35 -19.79 4.45 6.60
C TYR A 35 -20.00 5.31 5.35
N ARG A 36 -20.86 6.34 5.42
CA ARG A 36 -21.00 7.33 4.35
C ARG A 36 -19.71 8.13 4.15
N GLY A 37 -19.07 8.50 5.26
CA GLY A 37 -17.74 9.13 5.26
C GLY A 37 -16.68 8.25 4.61
N ALA A 38 -16.62 6.97 4.98
CA ALA A 38 -15.71 6.00 4.38
C ALA A 38 -15.96 5.82 2.86
N LEU A 39 -17.22 5.80 2.43
CA LEU A 39 -17.57 5.72 1.02
C LEU A 39 -17.17 6.98 0.24
N ALA A 40 -17.41 8.17 0.82
CA ALA A 40 -16.98 9.42 0.24
C ALA A 40 -15.45 9.46 0.11
N MET A 41 -14.72 8.94 1.10
CA MET A 41 -13.26 8.88 1.10
C MET A 41 -12.72 7.99 -0.02
N VAL A 42 -13.25 6.78 -0.23
CA VAL A 42 -12.80 5.90 -1.34
C VAL A 42 -13.13 6.48 -2.71
N ARG A 43 -14.15 7.35 -2.80
CA ARG A 43 -14.48 8.14 -3.99
C ARG A 43 -13.71 9.46 -4.09
N LEU A 44 -12.73 9.69 -3.22
CA LEU A 44 -11.91 10.91 -3.14
C LEU A 44 -12.72 12.20 -2.93
N GLN A 45 -13.92 12.09 -2.37
CA GLN A 45 -14.76 13.23 -1.94
C GLN A 45 -14.35 13.67 -0.53
N LEU A 46 -13.06 14.00 -0.35
CA LEU A 46 -12.44 14.21 0.96
C LEU A 46 -13.16 15.25 1.84
N PRO A 47 -13.61 16.42 1.34
CA PRO A 47 -14.35 17.37 2.16
C PRO A 47 -15.67 16.83 2.70
N GLN A 48 -16.36 15.95 1.96
CA GLN A 48 -17.56 15.28 2.43
C GLN A 48 -17.23 14.23 3.48
N ALA A 49 -16.22 13.40 3.21
CA ALA A 49 -15.75 12.39 4.14
C ALA A 49 -15.39 13.00 5.50
N GLN A 50 -14.64 14.10 5.51
CA GLN A 50 -14.25 14.79 6.74
C GLN A 50 -15.46 15.30 7.54
N ARG A 51 -16.46 15.89 6.89
CA ARG A 51 -17.70 16.35 7.56
C ARG A 51 -18.47 15.19 8.18
N ASP A 52 -18.57 14.07 7.47
CA ASP A 52 -19.27 12.89 7.95
C ASP A 52 -18.55 12.25 9.14
N PHE A 53 -17.22 12.12 9.09
CA PHE A 53 -16.45 11.63 10.23
C PHE A 53 -16.54 12.56 11.44
N ASP A 54 -16.49 13.88 11.25
CA ASP A 54 -16.67 14.84 12.34
C ASP A 54 -18.05 14.69 13.02
N GLU A 55 -19.11 14.48 12.23
CA GLU A 55 -20.45 14.24 12.75
C GLU A 55 -20.56 12.89 13.48
N ALA A 56 -20.05 11.81 12.89
CA ALA A 56 -20.03 10.49 13.51
C ALA A 56 -19.31 10.53 14.87
N ARG A 57 -18.11 11.13 14.92
CA ARG A 57 -17.32 11.25 16.16
C ARG A 57 -18.01 12.11 17.21
N ARG A 58 -18.72 13.19 16.82
CA ARG A 58 -19.55 13.97 17.76
C ARG A 58 -20.66 13.11 18.37
N ARG A 59 -21.34 12.29 17.56
CA ARG A 59 -22.41 11.40 18.03
C ARG A 59 -21.88 10.29 18.92
N PHE A 60 -20.81 9.61 18.53
CA PHE A 60 -20.16 8.59 19.34
C PHE A 60 -19.73 9.13 20.71
N ARG A 61 -19.16 10.34 20.75
CA ARG A 61 -18.83 11.01 22.02
C ARG A 61 -20.05 11.25 22.90
N LYS A 62 -21.16 11.72 22.33
CA LYS A 62 -22.42 11.92 23.06
C LYS A 62 -23.02 10.61 23.59
N LEU A 63 -22.83 9.52 22.84
CA LEU A 63 -23.31 8.18 23.18
C LEU A 63 -22.39 7.42 24.15
N GLY A 64 -21.18 7.92 24.43
CA GLY A 64 -20.16 7.20 25.18
C GLY A 64 -19.61 5.97 24.45
N ASP A 65 -19.76 5.91 23.12
CA ASP A 65 -19.28 4.82 22.28
C ASP A 65 -17.82 5.07 21.90
N LEU A 66 -16.90 4.57 22.72
CA LEU A 66 -15.47 4.82 22.54
C LEU A 66 -14.93 4.08 21.31
N ASP A 67 -15.41 2.87 21.04
CA ASP A 67 -14.98 2.06 19.90
C ASP A 67 -15.33 2.76 18.57
N GLY A 68 -16.59 3.18 18.40
CA GLY A 68 -16.99 3.94 17.22
C GLY A 68 -16.22 5.25 17.07
N LEU A 69 -15.93 5.94 18.18
CA LEU A 69 -15.17 7.19 18.18
C LEU A 69 -13.75 6.97 17.64
N VAL A 70 -13.02 5.98 18.15
CA VAL A 70 -11.62 5.74 17.75
C VAL A 70 -11.51 5.14 16.35
N ILE A 71 -12.49 4.32 15.94
CA ILE A 71 -12.57 3.80 14.57
C ILE A 71 -12.76 4.96 13.58
N ALA A 72 -13.77 5.81 13.81
CA ALA A 72 -14.00 6.98 12.97
C ALA A 72 -12.81 7.95 13.00
N ALA A 73 -12.07 8.04 14.11
CA ALA A 73 -10.87 8.86 14.20
C ALA A 73 -9.73 8.35 13.30
N PHE A 74 -9.49 7.03 13.20
CA PHE A 74 -8.43 6.55 12.31
C PHE A 74 -8.84 6.68 10.84
N GLU A 75 -10.11 6.44 10.49
CA GLU A 75 -10.61 6.62 9.12
C GLU A 75 -10.50 8.09 8.70
N GLN A 76 -10.83 9.00 9.62
CA GLN A 76 -10.68 10.43 9.41
C GLN A 76 -9.20 10.84 9.26
N THR A 77 -8.32 10.24 10.06
CA THR A 77 -6.86 10.45 9.94
C THR A 77 -6.36 10.00 8.57
N PHE A 78 -6.84 8.86 8.06
CA PHE A 78 -6.52 8.40 6.71
C PHE A 78 -7.02 9.38 5.65
N GLY A 79 -8.27 9.85 5.76
CA GLY A 79 -8.82 10.86 4.87
C GLY A 79 -8.02 12.17 4.87
N ALA A 80 -7.52 12.61 6.02
CA ALA A 80 -6.67 13.80 6.14
C ALA A 80 -5.29 13.56 5.53
N ALA A 81 -4.74 12.35 5.69
CA ALA A 81 -3.49 11.95 5.06
C ALA A 81 -3.58 11.96 3.53
N LEU A 82 -4.70 11.50 2.96
CA LEU A 82 -4.95 11.55 1.50
C LEU A 82 -5.03 12.98 0.97
N ASP A 83 -5.44 13.94 1.81
CA ASP A 83 -5.41 15.38 1.48
C ASP A 83 -4.09 16.05 1.88
N GLY A 84 -3.08 15.31 2.35
CA GLY A 84 -1.83 15.88 2.86
C GLY A 84 -2.01 16.91 3.99
N ASP A 85 -3.17 16.92 4.67
CA ASP A 85 -3.45 17.81 5.79
C ASP A 85 -2.85 17.21 7.07
N ARG A 86 -1.55 17.46 7.24
CA ARG A 86 -0.77 17.00 8.39
C ARG A 86 -1.35 17.48 9.72
N GLU A 87 -1.76 18.74 9.81
CA GLU A 87 -2.25 19.31 11.07
C GLU A 87 -3.57 18.64 11.49
N HIS A 88 -4.49 18.45 10.54
CA HIS A 88 -5.73 17.73 10.79
C HIS A 88 -5.47 16.27 11.18
N ALA A 89 -4.61 15.56 10.44
CA ALA A 89 -4.24 14.18 10.76
C ALA A 89 -3.65 14.06 12.18
N TRP A 90 -2.75 14.97 12.58
CA TRP A 90 -2.15 14.96 13.92
C TRP A 90 -3.16 15.23 15.02
N ARG A 91 -4.04 16.23 14.82
CA ARG A 91 -5.07 16.60 15.78
C ARG A 91 -6.06 15.46 16.02
N VAL A 92 -6.61 14.87 14.96
CA VAL A 92 -7.62 13.80 15.06
C VAL A 92 -7.01 12.53 15.63
N SER A 93 -5.83 12.15 15.15
CA SER A 93 -5.17 10.95 15.63
C SER A 93 -4.69 11.08 17.09
N GLY A 94 -4.27 12.28 17.51
CA GLY A 94 -3.94 12.58 18.91
C GLY A 94 -5.15 12.46 19.83
N GLU A 95 -6.32 12.95 19.40
CA GLU A 95 -7.56 12.79 20.15
C GLU A 95 -7.96 11.31 20.28
N GLY A 96 -7.85 10.54 19.19
CA GLY A 96 -8.10 9.10 19.22
C GLY A 96 -7.16 8.34 20.18
N LEU A 97 -5.87 8.68 20.19
CA LEU A 97 -4.91 8.08 21.12
C LEU A 97 -5.23 8.41 22.58
N ALA A 98 -5.59 9.66 22.88
CA ALA A 98 -5.94 10.07 24.24
C ALA A 98 -7.13 9.27 24.79
N VAL A 99 -8.09 8.87 23.93
CA VAL A 99 -9.18 7.97 24.33
C VAL A 99 -8.65 6.56 24.66
N LEU A 100 -7.70 6.07 23.87
CA LEU A 100 -7.07 4.76 24.04
C LEU A 100 -6.10 4.66 25.24
N ASP A 101 -5.75 5.77 25.90
CA ASP A 101 -4.95 5.75 27.14
C ASP A 101 -5.66 4.95 28.25
N SER A 102 -7.00 4.94 28.23
CA SER A 102 -7.81 4.14 29.13
C SER A 102 -7.86 2.64 28.78
N ALA A 103 -7.38 2.27 27.59
CA ALA A 103 -7.41 0.91 27.04
C ALA A 103 -6.03 0.53 26.46
N PRO A 104 -5.00 0.32 27.32
CA PRO A 104 -3.63 0.04 26.85
C PRO A 104 -3.54 -1.24 26.00
N GLY A 105 -4.43 -2.21 26.18
CA GLY A 105 -4.48 -3.43 25.37
C GLY A 105 -5.07 -3.27 23.97
N GLU A 106 -5.79 -2.17 23.68
CA GLU A 106 -6.31 -1.92 22.34
C GLU A 106 -5.13 -1.50 21.43
N CYS A 107 -4.70 -2.42 20.58
CA CYS A 107 -3.53 -2.22 19.72
C CYS A 107 -3.91 -2.04 18.24
N TRP A 108 -5.08 -2.54 17.83
CA TRP A 108 -5.50 -2.52 16.43
C TRP A 108 -5.75 -1.09 15.96
N THR A 109 -6.66 -0.36 16.61
CA THR A 109 -6.95 1.04 16.27
C THR A 109 -5.76 1.95 16.55
N ARG A 110 -5.07 1.76 17.69
CA ARG A 110 -3.83 2.50 18.01
C ARG A 110 -2.82 2.45 16.86
N SER A 111 -2.58 1.26 16.30
CA SER A 111 -1.62 1.09 15.21
C SER A 111 -2.00 1.85 13.93
N TYR A 112 -3.29 1.96 13.62
CA TYR A 112 -3.76 2.71 12.44
C TYR A 112 -3.69 4.22 12.64
N LEU A 113 -3.98 4.72 13.85
CA LEU A 113 -3.81 6.14 14.20
C LEU A 113 -2.34 6.59 14.06
N LEU A 114 -1.40 5.73 14.45
CA LEU A 114 0.04 5.96 14.30
C LEU A 114 0.51 5.82 12.84
N LEU A 115 0.01 4.83 12.13
CA LEU A 115 0.36 4.61 10.73
C LEU A 115 -0.12 5.77 9.84
N TYR A 116 -1.39 6.17 9.95
CA TYR A 116 -1.97 7.16 9.05
C TYR A 116 -1.50 8.59 9.32
N ARG A 117 -1.10 8.93 10.56
CA ARG A 117 -0.42 10.22 10.79
C ARG A 117 0.97 10.26 10.14
N GLN A 118 1.69 9.12 10.09
CA GLN A 118 2.95 9.06 9.36
C GLN A 118 2.72 9.18 7.85
N LEU A 119 1.66 8.55 7.32
CA LEU A 119 1.26 8.76 5.93
C LEU A 119 0.96 10.24 5.64
N ALA A 120 0.33 10.97 6.57
CA ALA A 120 0.09 12.40 6.42
C ALA A 120 1.39 13.21 6.40
N LEU A 121 2.40 12.82 7.19
CA LEU A 121 3.73 13.43 7.13
C LEU A 121 4.38 13.21 5.77
N TRP A 122 4.33 11.99 5.23
CA TRP A 122 4.82 11.69 3.88
C TRP A 122 4.14 12.58 2.83
N GLN A 123 2.81 12.62 2.83
CA GLN A 123 2.03 13.36 1.83
C GLN A 123 2.23 14.88 1.91
N ALA A 124 2.46 15.43 3.10
CA ALA A 124 2.74 16.85 3.27
C ALA A 124 4.10 17.27 2.67
N ARG A 125 5.12 16.40 2.71
CA ARG A 125 6.47 16.71 2.16
C ARG A 125 6.46 16.88 0.64
N ASN A 126 5.55 16.19 -0.04
CA ASN A 126 5.38 16.26 -1.48
C ASN A 126 4.58 17.50 -1.94
N ARG A 127 4.13 18.38 -1.03
CA ARG A 127 3.47 19.64 -1.39
C ARG A 127 4.48 20.78 -1.65
N PRO A 128 4.35 21.51 -2.78
CA PRO A 128 5.25 22.61 -3.12
C PRO A 128 5.33 23.74 -2.08
N ALA A 129 4.26 23.93 -1.29
CA ALA A 129 4.17 24.97 -0.26
C ALA A 129 5.02 24.66 0.98
N ASP A 130 5.21 23.38 1.32
CA ASP A 130 5.90 22.96 2.54
C ASP A 130 7.38 22.61 2.30
N ALA A 131 7.74 22.25 1.06
CA ALA A 131 9.14 22.11 0.62
C ALA A 131 9.95 23.42 0.80
N ALA A 132 9.28 24.57 0.73
CA ALA A 132 9.88 25.89 0.94
C ALA A 132 10.18 26.21 2.42
N ALA A 133 9.61 25.46 3.36
CA ALA A 133 9.70 25.77 4.78
C ALA A 133 11.03 25.31 5.41
N GLY A 134 11.82 24.43 4.76
CA GLY A 134 13.18 24.07 5.20
C GLY A 134 13.31 23.64 6.67
N LEU A 135 12.21 23.22 7.30
CA LEU A 135 12.07 23.18 8.77
C LEU A 135 12.36 21.80 9.38
N ILE A 136 12.91 20.87 8.61
CA ILE A 136 13.21 19.52 9.12
C ILE A 136 14.57 19.05 8.58
N ASP A 137 15.51 18.80 9.49
CA ASP A 137 16.77 18.13 9.17
C ASP A 137 16.47 16.70 8.70
N ALA A 138 16.91 16.37 7.48
CA ALA A 138 16.61 15.09 6.83
C ALA A 138 17.15 13.87 7.60
N ALA A 139 18.20 14.04 8.43
CA ALA A 139 18.76 12.96 9.24
C ALA A 139 17.90 12.64 10.49
N ASP A 140 17.43 13.68 11.18
CA ASP A 140 16.55 13.56 12.36
C ASP A 140 15.17 13.02 11.98
N ASP A 141 14.68 13.35 10.78
CA ASP A 141 13.36 12.93 10.35
C ASP A 141 13.26 11.43 10.04
N ARG A 142 14.32 10.82 9.49
CA ARG A 142 14.34 9.37 9.25
C ARG A 142 14.32 8.59 10.55
N ALA A 143 15.06 9.02 11.57
CA ALA A 143 15.05 8.36 12.88
C ALA A 143 13.66 8.43 13.52
N ALA A 144 13.04 9.61 13.48
CA ALA A 144 11.69 9.81 13.99
C ALA A 144 10.62 9.02 13.20
N GLU A 145 10.70 8.99 11.87
CA GLU A 145 9.84 8.13 11.03
C GLU A 145 9.95 6.66 11.42
N ARG A 146 11.16 6.16 11.60
CA ARG A 146 11.40 4.75 11.97
C ARG A 146 10.88 4.41 13.35
N GLU A 147 11.07 5.30 14.32
CA GLU A 147 10.51 5.09 15.64
C GLU A 147 8.97 4.97 15.57
N ARG A 148 8.33 5.90 14.86
CA ARG A 148 6.86 5.95 14.66
C ARG A 148 6.33 4.73 13.90
N LEU A 149 6.93 4.39 12.76
CA LEU A 149 6.53 3.22 11.95
C LEU A 149 6.88 1.90 12.63
N GLY A 150 7.99 1.86 13.38
CA GLY A 150 8.41 0.69 14.13
C GLY A 150 7.47 0.36 15.28
N GLU A 151 6.95 1.39 15.97
CA GLU A 151 5.87 1.20 16.94
C GLU A 151 4.61 0.63 16.27
N ALA A 152 4.15 1.25 15.18
CA ALA A 152 2.97 0.79 14.45
C ALA A 152 3.11 -0.66 13.94
N LEU A 153 4.28 -1.01 13.39
CA LEU A 153 4.59 -2.36 12.90
C LEU A 153 4.57 -3.41 14.00
N ARG A 154 5.15 -3.13 15.18
CA ARG A 154 5.10 -4.05 16.33
C ARG A 154 3.67 -4.31 16.79
N LEU A 155 2.84 -3.27 16.85
CA LEU A 155 1.42 -3.40 17.22
C LEU A 155 0.65 -4.23 16.19
N LYS A 156 0.91 -4.03 14.89
CA LYS A 156 0.27 -4.79 13.81
C LYS A 156 0.67 -6.25 13.80
N GLN A 157 1.95 -6.53 14.06
CA GLN A 157 2.44 -7.90 14.20
C GLN A 157 1.77 -8.64 15.35
N ALA A 158 1.47 -7.96 16.47
CA ALA A 158 0.80 -8.57 17.63
C ALA A 158 -0.62 -9.10 17.32
N VAL A 159 -1.27 -8.58 16.28
CA VAL A 159 -2.62 -8.96 15.85
C VAL A 159 -2.68 -9.55 14.43
N ASP A 160 -1.52 -9.88 13.86
CA ASP A 160 -1.38 -10.38 12.47
C ASP A 160 -2.11 -9.52 11.41
N ASP A 161 -2.08 -8.19 11.58
CA ASP A 161 -2.70 -7.26 10.64
C ASP A 161 -1.83 -7.09 9.39
N GLN A 162 -2.17 -7.86 8.35
CA GLN A 162 -1.46 -7.86 7.06
C GLN A 162 -1.65 -6.54 6.30
N LEU A 163 -2.86 -5.95 6.30
CA LEU A 163 -3.17 -4.74 5.56
C LEU A 163 -2.27 -3.57 6.00
N GLY A 164 -2.28 -3.26 7.28
CA GLY A 164 -1.47 -2.19 7.83
C GLY A 164 0.03 -2.49 7.79
N THR A 165 0.44 -3.77 7.87
CA THR A 165 1.85 -4.14 7.70
C THR A 165 2.31 -3.81 6.28
N GLY A 166 1.50 -4.13 5.26
CA GLY A 166 1.78 -3.75 3.88
C GLY A 166 1.94 -2.24 3.71
N ILE A 167 1.02 -1.43 4.24
CA ILE A 167 1.10 0.04 4.15
C ILE A 167 2.38 0.57 4.83
N ALA A 168 2.74 0.03 6.00
CA ALA A 168 3.94 0.45 6.71
C ALA A 168 5.23 0.11 5.95
N LEU A 169 5.30 -1.07 5.33
CA LEU A 169 6.44 -1.47 4.48
C LEU A 169 6.55 -0.59 3.23
N GLU A 170 5.43 -0.22 2.63
CA GLU A 170 5.40 0.73 1.49
C GLU A 170 5.96 2.09 1.90
N LEU A 171 5.49 2.67 3.01
CA LEU A 171 6.01 3.95 3.52
C LEU A 171 7.53 3.92 3.76
N LEU A 172 8.04 2.86 4.40
CA LEU A 172 9.47 2.69 4.60
C LEU A 172 10.22 2.56 3.27
N ALA A 173 9.63 1.88 2.28
CA ALA A 173 10.23 1.72 0.97
C ALA A 173 10.31 3.04 0.19
N TRP A 174 9.26 3.86 0.26
CA TRP A 174 9.21 5.15 -0.40
C TRP A 174 10.26 6.10 0.20
N SER A 175 10.35 6.17 1.52
CA SER A 175 11.39 6.93 2.24
C SER A 175 12.81 6.43 1.94
N ALA A 176 13.00 5.11 1.84
CA ALA A 176 14.28 4.53 1.43
C ALA A 176 14.67 4.94 0.00
N ALA A 177 13.71 4.93 -0.94
CA ALA A 177 13.94 5.34 -2.32
C ALA A 177 14.30 6.83 -2.42
N GLU A 178 13.58 7.71 -1.71
CA GLU A 178 13.87 9.16 -1.65
C GLU A 178 15.27 9.44 -1.08
N SER A 179 15.69 8.64 -0.09
CA SER A 179 17.02 8.73 0.50
C SER A 179 18.14 8.11 -0.36
N GLY A 180 17.84 7.60 -1.56
CA GLY A 180 18.79 6.91 -2.44
C GLY A 180 19.20 5.51 -1.99
N ARG A 181 18.57 4.96 -0.94
CA ARG A 181 18.79 3.59 -0.43
C ARG A 181 18.04 2.57 -1.29
N CYS A 182 18.45 2.50 -2.56
CA CYS A 182 17.73 1.78 -3.60
C CYS A 182 17.63 0.27 -3.29
N GLU A 183 18.64 -0.32 -2.67
CA GLU A 183 18.63 -1.73 -2.27
C GLU A 183 17.53 -2.04 -1.25
N HIS A 184 17.41 -1.21 -0.20
CA HIS A 184 16.36 -1.30 0.81
C HIS A 184 14.98 -1.08 0.23
N ALA A 185 14.82 -0.06 -0.62
CA ALA A 185 13.57 0.23 -1.29
C ALA A 185 13.09 -0.99 -2.09
N ALA A 186 13.97 -1.58 -2.93
CA ALA A 186 13.63 -2.76 -3.72
C ALA A 186 13.21 -3.96 -2.84
N TRP A 187 13.93 -4.19 -1.74
CA TRP A 187 13.64 -5.29 -0.82
C TRP A 187 12.31 -5.10 -0.08
N LEU A 188 12.03 -3.88 0.43
CA LEU A 188 10.80 -3.55 1.14
C LEU A 188 9.57 -3.59 0.23
N LEU A 189 9.69 -3.07 -1.01
CA LEU A 189 8.64 -3.18 -2.03
C LEU A 189 8.33 -4.65 -2.35
N GLY A 190 9.37 -5.49 -2.43
CA GLY A 190 9.20 -6.92 -2.59
C GLY A 190 8.41 -7.56 -1.44
N ALA A 191 8.76 -7.22 -0.20
CA ALA A 191 8.07 -7.72 0.97
C ALA A 191 6.60 -7.27 1.03
N ALA A 192 6.33 -5.99 0.72
CA ALA A 192 4.97 -5.46 0.64
C ALA A 192 4.16 -6.13 -0.48
N ARG A 193 4.78 -6.40 -1.64
CA ARG A 193 4.12 -7.02 -2.78
C ARG A 193 3.40 -8.33 -2.43
N THR A 194 3.99 -9.14 -1.57
CA THR A 194 3.41 -10.44 -1.19
C THR A 194 2.19 -10.31 -0.32
N ILE A 195 2.21 -9.33 0.57
CA ILE A 195 1.04 -8.97 1.37
C ILE A 195 -0.09 -8.57 0.41
N TRP A 196 0.21 -7.73 -0.59
CA TRP A 196 -0.77 -7.30 -1.58
C TRP A 196 -1.27 -8.42 -2.48
N ASP A 197 -0.40 -9.35 -2.91
CA ASP A 197 -0.82 -10.51 -3.71
C ASP A 197 -1.77 -11.44 -2.92
N ARG A 198 -1.64 -11.51 -1.58
CA ARG A 198 -2.56 -12.27 -0.72
C ARG A 198 -3.89 -11.54 -0.49
N ILE A 199 -3.85 -10.22 -0.31
CA ILE A 199 -5.04 -9.39 -0.12
C ILE A 199 -5.84 -9.28 -1.42
N GLY A 200 -5.18 -9.31 -2.56
CA GLY A 200 -5.79 -9.16 -3.89
C GLY A 200 -5.93 -7.72 -4.36
N CYS A 201 -5.61 -6.73 -3.51
CA CYS A 201 -5.52 -5.33 -3.87
C CYS A 201 -4.35 -4.62 -3.15
N SER A 202 -3.57 -3.85 -3.90
CA SER A 202 -2.49 -3.02 -3.33
C SER A 202 -3.06 -1.68 -2.86
N LEU A 203 -2.67 -1.24 -1.66
CA LEU A 203 -2.92 0.12 -1.15
C LEU A 203 -4.40 0.56 -1.28
N CYS A 204 -5.31 -0.37 -1.00
CA CYS A 204 -6.77 -0.19 -1.09
C CYS A 204 -7.28 0.27 -2.47
N GLY A 205 -6.49 0.09 -3.53
CA GLY A 205 -6.83 0.57 -4.88
C GLY A 205 -6.74 2.08 -5.06
N MET A 206 -6.16 2.81 -4.10
CA MET A 206 -6.08 4.28 -4.14
C MET A 206 -4.97 4.71 -5.10
N GLU A 207 -5.32 5.43 -6.17
CA GLU A 207 -4.38 5.84 -7.21
C GLU A 207 -3.23 6.71 -6.67
N ILE A 208 -3.55 7.62 -5.74
CA ILE A 208 -2.55 8.50 -5.10
C ILE A 208 -1.46 7.72 -4.37
N LEU A 209 -1.81 6.61 -3.71
CA LEU A 209 -0.84 5.78 -3.00
C LEU A 209 -0.07 4.85 -3.97
N GLN A 210 -0.74 4.34 -5.00
CA GLN A 210 -0.08 3.55 -6.05
C GLN A 210 0.96 4.38 -6.82
N ALA A 211 0.72 5.68 -6.99
CA ALA A 211 1.69 6.59 -7.61
C ALA A 211 2.99 6.70 -6.81
N GLU A 212 2.91 6.73 -5.47
CA GLU A 212 4.08 6.72 -4.59
C GLU A 212 4.86 5.40 -4.72
N GLN A 213 4.16 4.27 -4.73
CA GLN A 213 4.76 2.95 -4.97
C GLN A 213 5.50 2.88 -6.31
N TRP A 214 4.91 3.37 -7.39
CA TRP A 214 5.55 3.40 -8.70
C TRP A 214 6.75 4.34 -8.75
N THR A 215 6.67 5.50 -8.10
CA THR A 215 7.77 6.47 -8.01
C THR A 215 8.97 5.85 -7.28
N ALA A 216 8.73 5.20 -6.13
CA ALA A 216 9.76 4.51 -5.37
C ALA A 216 10.40 3.36 -6.17
N ALA A 217 9.58 2.55 -6.85
CA ALA A 217 10.07 1.45 -7.69
C ALA A 217 10.92 1.97 -8.87
N ALA A 218 10.49 3.06 -9.52
CA ALA A 218 11.22 3.68 -10.62
C ALA A 218 12.56 4.25 -10.16
N ALA A 219 12.60 4.94 -9.01
CA ALA A 219 13.83 5.44 -8.41
C ALA A 219 14.81 4.31 -8.06
N ALA A 220 14.32 3.23 -7.45
CA ALA A 220 15.14 2.06 -7.12
C ALA A 220 15.70 1.36 -8.38
N ARG A 221 14.88 1.21 -9.44
CA ARG A 221 15.33 0.67 -10.74
C ARG A 221 16.38 1.56 -11.40
N ALA A 222 16.20 2.88 -11.35
CA ALA A 222 17.18 3.82 -11.90
C ALA A 222 18.52 3.73 -11.16
N GLY A 223 18.51 3.55 -9.84
CA GLY A 223 19.72 3.44 -9.02
C GLY A 223 20.44 2.08 -9.12
N LEU A 224 19.71 0.98 -9.30
CA LEU A 224 20.27 -0.39 -9.28
C LEU A 224 20.43 -1.03 -10.66
N GLY A 225 19.63 -0.58 -11.63
CA GLY A 225 19.32 -1.35 -12.83
C GLY A 225 18.27 -2.44 -12.60
N ASP A 226 17.58 -2.84 -13.66
CA ASP A 226 16.40 -3.72 -13.58
C ASP A 226 16.70 -5.10 -13.00
N THR A 227 17.83 -5.71 -13.38
CA THR A 227 18.19 -7.06 -12.90
C THR A 227 18.45 -7.07 -11.39
N ALA A 228 19.22 -6.12 -10.88
CA ALA A 228 19.51 -6.04 -9.45
C ALA A 228 18.26 -5.68 -8.64
N TYR A 229 17.39 -4.83 -9.17
CA TYR A 229 16.08 -4.56 -8.57
C TYR A 229 15.24 -5.84 -8.46
N GLU A 230 15.10 -6.61 -9.55
CA GLU A 230 14.30 -7.83 -9.57
C GLU A 230 14.82 -8.89 -8.60
N ASP A 231 16.14 -9.07 -8.55
CA ASP A 231 16.78 -9.99 -7.61
C ASP A 231 16.48 -9.58 -6.15
N LEU A 232 16.69 -8.31 -5.80
CA LEU A 232 16.45 -7.81 -4.43
C LEU A 232 14.96 -7.87 -4.06
N HIS A 233 14.09 -7.50 -4.98
CA HIS A 233 12.64 -7.55 -4.84
C HIS A 233 12.12 -8.99 -4.66
N ALA A 234 12.86 -10.01 -5.08
CA ALA A 234 12.51 -11.42 -4.85
C ALA A 234 13.08 -12.00 -3.54
N ARG A 235 14.13 -11.41 -2.96
CA ARG A 235 14.90 -12.00 -1.83
C ARG A 235 14.11 -12.17 -0.53
N TRP A 236 13.13 -11.32 -0.27
CA TRP A 236 12.30 -11.40 0.94
C TRP A 236 11.55 -12.74 1.04
N ALA A 237 11.30 -13.44 -0.09
CA ALA A 237 10.51 -14.68 -0.13
C ALA A 237 11.09 -15.83 0.72
N SER A 238 12.36 -15.70 1.12
CA SER A 238 13.06 -16.64 1.99
C SER A 238 12.87 -16.37 3.49
N LEU A 239 12.23 -15.25 3.87
CA LEU A 239 12.08 -14.80 5.25
C LEU A 239 10.64 -14.94 5.75
N SER A 240 10.49 -15.15 7.07
CA SER A 240 9.18 -15.09 7.71
C SER A 240 8.69 -13.64 7.83
N GLY A 241 7.36 -13.43 7.90
CA GLY A 241 6.79 -12.10 8.09
C GLY A 241 7.31 -11.40 9.36
N ALA A 242 7.52 -12.15 10.44
CA ALA A 242 8.11 -11.63 11.67
C ALA A 242 9.56 -11.14 11.47
N ALA A 243 10.36 -11.86 10.68
CA ALA A 243 11.73 -11.46 10.36
C ALA A 243 11.75 -10.21 9.46
N VAL A 244 10.80 -10.10 8.52
CA VAL A 244 10.64 -8.90 7.70
C VAL A 244 10.33 -7.68 8.55
N VAL A 245 9.36 -7.79 9.47
CA VAL A 245 8.99 -6.71 10.38
C VAL A 245 10.17 -6.33 11.28
N ALA A 246 10.83 -7.30 11.92
CA ALA A 246 11.99 -7.03 12.75
C ALA A 246 13.09 -6.28 11.99
N TYR A 247 13.40 -6.71 10.76
CA TYR A 247 14.37 -6.03 9.91
C TYR A 247 13.95 -4.61 9.54
N ALA A 248 12.68 -4.43 9.14
CA ALA A 248 12.14 -3.12 8.78
C ALA A 248 12.19 -2.12 9.95
N VAL A 249 12.03 -2.61 11.19
CA VAL A 249 12.15 -1.80 12.42
C VAL A 249 13.61 -1.49 12.78
N GLU A 250 14.53 -2.43 12.56
CA GLU A 250 15.95 -2.23 12.86
C GLU A 250 16.65 -1.31 11.85
N ASP A 251 16.13 -1.19 10.63
CA ASP A 251 16.62 -0.32 9.54
C ASP A 251 18.14 -0.36 9.36
N ARG A 252 18.72 -1.56 9.41
CA ARG A 252 20.16 -1.73 9.18
C ARG A 252 20.47 -1.37 7.73
N ASP A 253 21.53 -0.62 7.47
CA ASP A 253 22.01 -0.35 6.10
C ASP A 253 22.50 -1.63 5.37
N GLY A 254 22.63 -2.76 6.07
CA GLY A 254 22.92 -4.06 5.46
C GLY A 254 21.67 -4.93 5.32
N LEU A 255 21.36 -5.37 4.10
CA LEU A 255 20.27 -6.30 3.82
C LEU A 255 20.40 -7.63 4.59
N PRO A 256 19.28 -8.24 5.02
CA PRO A 256 19.33 -9.49 5.76
C PRO A 256 19.88 -10.60 4.85
N GLY A 257 20.94 -11.29 5.30
CA GLY A 257 21.66 -12.29 4.52
C GLY A 257 22.86 -11.78 3.70
N ALA A 258 23.17 -10.48 3.74
CA ALA A 258 24.36 -9.92 3.07
C ALA A 258 25.69 -10.34 3.74
N GLU A 259 25.67 -10.66 5.03
CA GLU A 259 26.86 -11.11 5.80
C GLU A 259 27.43 -12.45 5.33
N GLY A 260 26.68 -13.24 4.55
CA GLY A 260 27.16 -14.48 3.91
C GLY A 260 27.66 -14.32 2.46
N ALA A 261 27.42 -13.16 1.82
CA ALA A 261 27.75 -12.95 0.41
C ALA A 261 29.11 -12.26 0.19
N ALA A 262 29.69 -11.66 1.23
CA ALA A 262 30.96 -10.92 1.14
C ALA A 262 32.21 -11.82 1.02
N VAL A 263 32.10 -13.13 1.31
CA VAL A 263 33.24 -14.08 1.28
C VAL A 263 33.33 -14.86 -0.05
N ALA A 264 32.37 -14.71 -0.97
CA ALA A 264 32.34 -15.42 -2.24
C ALA A 264 32.77 -14.56 -3.46
N ARG A 265 33.55 -13.50 -3.23
CA ARG A 265 34.23 -12.75 -4.30
C ARG A 265 35.64 -13.29 -4.53
N GLU A 266 35.76 -14.60 -4.73
CA GLU A 266 36.94 -15.21 -5.36
C GLU A 266 36.62 -16.67 -5.69
N SER A 267 35.97 -16.91 -6.84
CA SER A 267 36.29 -18.03 -7.73
C SER A 267 35.39 -18.00 -8.97
N THR A 268 36.03 -18.26 -10.10
CA THR A 268 35.57 -18.23 -11.48
C THR A 268 34.61 -19.37 -11.87
N ALA A 269 33.57 -19.03 -12.66
CA ALA A 269 32.80 -19.88 -13.62
C ALA A 269 31.72 -20.86 -13.07
N PRO A 270 30.79 -21.41 -13.91
CA PRO A 270 29.56 -20.72 -14.30
C PRO A 270 28.23 -21.51 -14.06
N ARG A 271 27.14 -20.75 -13.89
CA ARG A 271 25.71 -21.03 -14.22
C ARG A 271 25.03 -22.28 -13.64
N GLY A 272 24.15 -22.06 -12.66
CA GLY A 272 23.01 -22.93 -12.35
C GLY A 272 21.68 -22.26 -12.74
N ARG A 273 21.09 -22.68 -13.86
CA ARG A 273 19.77 -22.24 -14.36
C ARG A 273 18.66 -22.70 -13.42
N ALA A 274 17.89 -21.76 -12.86
CA ALA A 274 16.51 -22.03 -12.45
C ALA A 274 15.63 -22.11 -13.71
N ARG A 275 14.79 -23.14 -13.77
CA ARG A 275 14.09 -23.65 -14.97
C ARG A 275 13.27 -22.59 -15.73
N THR A 276 13.86 -22.05 -16.79
CA THR A 276 13.19 -21.41 -17.92
C THR A 276 12.58 -22.48 -18.85
N ALA A 277 11.29 -22.38 -19.14
CA ALA A 277 10.65 -23.14 -20.23
C ALA A 277 11.01 -22.52 -21.61
N PRO A 278 10.75 -23.21 -22.74
CA PRO A 278 11.12 -22.73 -24.08
C PRO A 278 10.56 -21.31 -24.33
N GLY A 279 11.42 -20.38 -24.75
CA GLY A 279 11.03 -19.01 -25.10
C GLY A 279 11.18 -17.93 -24.01
N GLY A 280 11.57 -18.28 -22.78
CA GLY A 280 11.94 -17.27 -21.75
C GLY A 280 10.77 -16.43 -21.19
N LEU A 281 9.53 -16.84 -21.44
CA LEU A 281 8.32 -16.16 -20.95
C LEU A 281 7.97 -16.61 -19.52
N THR A 282 7.47 -15.68 -18.71
CA THR A 282 6.85 -15.93 -17.40
C THR A 282 5.45 -16.57 -17.58
N HIS A 283 4.86 -17.08 -16.49
CA HIS A 283 3.53 -17.70 -16.55
C HIS A 283 2.45 -16.75 -17.09
N ARG A 284 2.46 -15.50 -16.62
CA ARG A 284 1.50 -14.46 -17.04
C ARG A 284 1.72 -14.03 -18.49
N GLU A 285 2.98 -13.97 -18.94
CA GLU A 285 3.30 -13.68 -20.33
C GLU A 285 2.85 -14.79 -21.29
N ARG A 286 2.88 -16.06 -20.86
CA ARG A 286 2.32 -17.17 -21.66
C ARG A 286 0.81 -17.08 -21.77
N GLU A 287 0.12 -16.77 -20.69
CA GLU A 287 -1.34 -16.60 -20.68
C GLU A 287 -1.77 -15.47 -21.62
N VAL A 288 -1.06 -14.34 -21.59
CA VAL A 288 -1.27 -13.23 -22.54
C VAL A 288 -0.89 -13.64 -23.97
N ALA A 289 0.23 -14.33 -24.18
CA ALA A 289 0.66 -14.78 -25.51
C ALA A 289 -0.31 -15.79 -26.16
N ALA A 290 -0.90 -16.70 -25.37
CA ALA A 290 -1.92 -17.64 -25.84
C ALA A 290 -3.18 -16.90 -26.34
N LEU A 291 -3.66 -15.92 -25.58
CA LEU A 291 -4.81 -15.10 -25.97
C LEU A 291 -4.51 -14.20 -27.18
N VAL A 292 -3.25 -13.74 -27.33
CA VAL A 292 -2.82 -13.03 -28.56
C VAL A 292 -2.79 -13.98 -29.76
N ALA A 293 -2.38 -15.23 -29.58
CA ALA A 293 -2.39 -16.25 -30.65
C ALA A 293 -3.82 -16.59 -31.12
N GLU A 294 -4.81 -16.48 -30.24
CA GLU A 294 -6.25 -16.54 -30.57
C GLU A 294 -6.77 -15.29 -31.32
N ARG A 295 -5.88 -14.32 -31.62
CA ARG A 295 -6.16 -13.04 -32.31
C ARG A 295 -7.03 -12.06 -31.53
N LEU A 296 -7.14 -12.21 -30.21
CA LEU A 296 -7.81 -11.24 -29.35
C LEU A 296 -7.03 -9.92 -29.31
N THR A 297 -7.74 -8.79 -29.24
CA THR A 297 -7.18 -7.45 -29.05
C THR A 297 -6.79 -7.23 -27.59
N ASN A 298 -5.92 -6.26 -27.31
CA ASN A 298 -5.49 -5.97 -25.93
C ASN A 298 -6.67 -5.58 -25.02
N ARG A 299 -7.75 -5.05 -25.59
CA ARG A 299 -8.98 -4.75 -24.85
C ARG A 299 -9.74 -6.03 -24.48
N GLU A 300 -9.91 -6.96 -25.41
CA GLU A 300 -10.59 -8.23 -25.16
C GLU A 300 -9.79 -9.14 -24.22
N ILE A 301 -8.46 -9.10 -24.33
CA ILE A 301 -7.56 -9.78 -23.38
C ILE A 301 -7.71 -9.18 -21.98
N ALA A 302 -7.75 -7.85 -21.88
CA ALA A 302 -7.93 -7.15 -20.61
C ALA A 302 -9.28 -7.47 -19.96
N GLU A 303 -10.36 -7.51 -20.74
CA GLU A 303 -11.69 -7.93 -20.30
C GLU A 303 -11.69 -9.39 -19.81
N ARG A 304 -11.05 -10.30 -20.55
CA ARG A 304 -10.99 -11.73 -20.21
C ARG A 304 -10.11 -12.03 -18.99
N LEU A 305 -9.10 -11.20 -18.76
CA LEU A 305 -8.20 -11.28 -17.60
C LEU A 305 -8.65 -10.37 -16.44
N THR A 306 -9.78 -9.67 -16.59
CA THR A 306 -10.35 -8.74 -15.59
C THR A 306 -9.35 -7.66 -15.13
N VAL A 307 -8.57 -7.12 -16.07
CA VAL A 307 -7.58 -6.06 -15.84
C VAL A 307 -7.82 -4.88 -16.79
N SER A 308 -7.11 -3.77 -16.61
CA SER A 308 -7.19 -2.64 -17.55
C SER A 308 -6.43 -2.95 -18.86
N LYS A 309 -6.86 -2.34 -19.98
CA LYS A 309 -6.16 -2.46 -21.27
C LYS A 309 -4.66 -2.12 -21.17
N ARG A 310 -4.33 -1.06 -20.41
CA ARG A 310 -2.96 -0.59 -20.21
C ARG A 310 -2.08 -1.65 -19.49
N THR A 311 -2.70 -2.49 -18.67
CA THR A 311 -2.05 -3.62 -17.99
C THR A 311 -1.68 -4.75 -18.95
N VAL A 312 -2.28 -4.81 -20.14
CA VAL A 312 -2.00 -5.81 -21.20
C VAL A 312 -1.02 -5.26 -22.24
N ASP A 313 -1.00 -3.95 -22.47
CA ASP A 313 -0.15 -3.32 -23.49
C ASP A 313 1.35 -3.59 -23.23
N ALA A 314 1.84 -3.36 -22.00
CA ALA A 314 3.24 -3.57 -21.65
C ALA A 314 3.68 -5.06 -21.70
N PRO A 315 2.90 -6.04 -21.20
CA PRO A 315 3.21 -7.45 -21.39
C PRO A 315 3.29 -7.88 -22.86
N VAL A 316 2.44 -7.35 -23.74
CA VAL A 316 2.48 -7.69 -25.18
C VAL A 316 3.78 -7.20 -25.83
N GLU A 317 4.24 -6.00 -25.48
CA GLU A 317 5.54 -5.49 -25.95
C GLU A 317 6.70 -6.33 -25.41
N GLN A 318 6.68 -6.69 -24.13
CA GLN A 318 7.69 -7.54 -23.51
C GLN A 318 7.73 -8.95 -24.12
N ILE A 319 6.58 -9.54 -24.46
CA ILE A 319 6.49 -10.83 -25.15
C ILE A 319 7.14 -10.73 -26.54
N LEU A 320 6.87 -9.66 -27.30
CA LEU A 320 7.48 -9.44 -28.60
C LEU A 320 9.00 -9.30 -28.50
N THR A 321 9.48 -8.52 -27.54
CA THR A 321 10.93 -8.37 -27.28
C THR A 321 11.57 -9.68 -26.87
N LYS A 322 10.94 -10.46 -25.97
CA LYS A 322 11.47 -11.74 -25.47
C LYS A 322 11.46 -12.84 -26.53
N LEU A 323 10.49 -12.83 -27.43
CA LEU A 323 10.39 -13.78 -28.54
C LEU A 323 11.13 -13.30 -29.81
N GLY A 324 11.72 -12.09 -29.80
CA GLY A 324 12.39 -11.51 -30.96
C GLY A 324 11.46 -11.21 -32.14
N LEU A 325 10.17 -10.98 -31.86
CA LEU A 325 9.14 -10.72 -32.86
C LEU A 325 8.91 -9.22 -33.01
N THR A 326 8.60 -8.77 -34.22
CA THR A 326 8.36 -7.36 -34.53
C THR A 326 6.87 -7.03 -34.67
N SER A 327 6.01 -8.06 -34.70
CA SER A 327 4.56 -7.89 -34.81
C SER A 327 3.80 -8.93 -34.00
N ARG A 328 2.76 -8.50 -33.28
CA ARG A 328 1.82 -9.38 -32.54
C ARG A 328 1.20 -10.48 -33.40
N ARG A 329 1.09 -10.26 -34.72
CA ARG A 329 0.55 -11.26 -35.65
C ARG A 329 1.48 -12.47 -35.85
N GLN A 330 2.74 -12.35 -35.44
CA GLN A 330 3.73 -13.41 -35.51
C GLN A 330 3.70 -14.33 -34.27
N ILE A 331 2.95 -13.95 -33.22
CA ILE A 331 2.67 -14.82 -32.08
C ILE A 331 1.66 -15.87 -32.56
N THR A 332 2.17 -17.05 -32.93
CA THR A 332 1.39 -18.23 -33.29
C THR A 332 1.59 -19.27 -32.20
N GLY A 333 0.56 -20.08 -31.90
CA GLY A 333 0.41 -20.86 -30.66
C GLY A 333 1.70 -21.41 -30.05
N LEU A 334 1.89 -21.13 -28.76
CA LEU A 334 2.95 -21.70 -27.94
C LEU A 334 2.55 -23.16 -27.58
N GLU A 335 3.02 -24.15 -28.34
CA GLU A 335 3.02 -25.56 -27.90
C GLU A 335 4.14 -25.83 -26.88
#